data_AF-A0A9D7DDN8-F1
#
_entry.id   AF-A0A9D7DDN8-F1
#
_cell.length_a   1.000
_cell.length_b   1.000
_cell.length_c   1.000
_cell.angle_alpha   90.00
_cell.angle_beta   90.00
_cell.angle_gamma   90.00
#
_symmetry.space_group_name_H-M   'P 1'
#
loop_
_entity.id
_entity.type
_entity.pdbx_description
1 polymer ?
#
loop_
_entity_poly.entity_id
_entity_poly.type
_entity_poly.pdbx_seq_one_letter_code
_entity_poly.pdbx_strand_id
1 'polypeptide(L)'
;MMTRDRWKQWAFVALLYLPVALFYIAHYSVPHQEPGLLPTGFVQYDQPYYMANARQYVDGSTDGLRYASPFSAQEDPDAIYFQPQTAFLGWLWKITGADPGVLFVLFGVVFGLLCVRSCLRLLEHVLPSNTSWRSLIAVLFLWGGGLLFLVSCGSGSFWRPLLPHCSRSPTRSPA
;
A
#
# COMPACT_ATOMS: atom_id res chain seq x y z
N MET A 1 -14.19 11.40 -24.89
CA MET A 1 -15.05 12.26 -24.05
C MET A 1 -15.10 11.68 -22.63
N MET A 2 -14.12 11.97 -21.75
CA MET A 2 -14.38 11.80 -20.32
C MET A 2 -15.49 12.81 -20.01
N THR A 3 -16.66 12.28 -19.68
CA THR A 3 -17.92 13.01 -19.56
C THR A 3 -17.73 14.35 -18.85
N ARG A 4 -18.36 15.41 -19.38
CA ARG A 4 -18.43 16.75 -18.75
C ARG A 4 -18.96 16.66 -17.31
N ASP A 5 -19.71 15.60 -17.03
CA ASP A 5 -20.27 15.27 -15.73
C ASP A 5 -19.18 14.81 -14.76
N ARG A 6 -18.86 15.66 -13.79
CA ARG A 6 -17.87 15.43 -12.74
C ARG A 6 -18.09 14.12 -11.98
N TRP A 7 -19.35 13.76 -11.72
CA TRP A 7 -19.69 12.53 -10.98
C TRP A 7 -19.32 11.25 -11.75
N LYS A 8 -19.54 11.23 -13.07
CA LYS A 8 -19.18 10.08 -13.93
C LYS A 8 -17.66 9.88 -13.98
N GLN A 9 -16.89 10.98 -13.94
CA GLN A 9 -15.44 10.90 -13.85
C GLN A 9 -14.99 10.24 -12.54
N TRP A 10 -15.57 10.64 -11.42
CA TRP A 10 -15.25 10.04 -10.12
C TRP A 10 -15.73 8.60 -10.01
N ALA A 11 -16.90 8.26 -10.57
CA ALA A 11 -17.37 6.88 -10.67
C ALA A 11 -16.39 6.01 -11.48
N PHE A 12 -15.84 6.55 -12.58
CA PHE A 12 -14.84 5.84 -13.38
C PHE A 12 -13.49 5.70 -12.64
N VAL A 13 -13.07 6.71 -11.88
CA VAL A 13 -11.89 6.62 -11.00
C VAL A 13 -12.09 5.53 -9.94
N ALA A 14 -13.24 5.51 -9.27
CA ALA A 14 -13.56 4.49 -8.28
C ALA A 14 -13.60 3.08 -8.90
N LEU A 15 -14.17 2.95 -10.10
CA LEU A 15 -14.16 1.70 -10.86
C LEU A 15 -12.73 1.24 -11.15
N LEU A 16 -11.83 2.14 -11.55
CA LEU A 16 -10.44 1.81 -11.82
C LEU A 16 -9.64 1.49 -10.55
N TYR A 17 -10.02 2.04 -9.40
CA TYR A 17 -9.43 1.72 -8.09
C TYR A 17 -9.96 0.40 -7.49
N LEU A 18 -11.04 -0.15 -8.07
CA LEU A 18 -11.77 -1.29 -7.53
C LEU A 18 -10.89 -2.50 -7.17
N PRO A 19 -9.87 -2.93 -7.95
CA PRO A 19 -9.05 -4.09 -7.57
C PRO A 19 -8.35 -3.92 -6.22
N VAL A 20 -7.84 -2.71 -5.94
CA VAL A 20 -7.18 -2.38 -4.67
C VAL A 20 -8.21 -2.36 -3.53
N ALA A 21 -9.39 -1.76 -3.77
CA ALA A 21 -10.47 -1.73 -2.79
C ALA A 21 -10.96 -3.13 -2.44
N LEU A 22 -11.20 -3.99 -3.43
CA LEU A 22 -11.62 -5.37 -3.24
C LEU A 22 -10.58 -6.19 -2.48
N PHE A 23 -9.30 -5.97 -2.75
CA PHE A 23 -8.22 -6.63 -2.02
C PHE A 23 -8.25 -6.28 -0.51
N TYR A 24 -8.40 -5.01 -0.15
CA TYR A 24 -8.49 -4.63 1.27
C TYR A 24 -9.82 -5.05 1.90
N ILE A 25 -10.94 -5.01 1.17
CA ILE A 25 -12.22 -5.56 1.66
C ILE A 25 -12.05 -7.04 2.00
N ALA A 26 -11.41 -7.81 1.11
CA ALA A 26 -11.11 -9.21 1.36
C ALA A 26 -10.21 -9.38 2.59
N HIS A 27 -9.14 -8.61 2.70
CA HIS A 27 -8.22 -8.62 3.86
C HIS A 27 -8.94 -8.40 5.20
N TYR A 28 -9.80 -7.39 5.28
CA TYR A 28 -10.58 -7.10 6.49
C TYR A 28 -11.73 -8.08 6.73
N SER A 29 -12.12 -8.88 5.73
CA SER A 29 -13.18 -9.89 5.87
C SER A 29 -12.69 -11.23 6.43
N VAL A 30 -11.38 -11.49 6.43
CA VAL A 30 -10.76 -12.75 6.92
C VAL A 30 -11.25 -13.17 8.32
N PRO A 31 -11.38 -12.27 9.32
CA PRO A 31 -11.84 -12.67 10.65
C PRO A 31 -13.27 -13.23 10.70
N HIS A 32 -14.10 -12.95 9.68
CA HIS A 32 -15.42 -13.56 9.55
C HIS A 32 -15.36 -15.02 9.12
N GLN A 33 -14.29 -15.42 8.42
CA GLN A 33 -14.07 -16.79 7.93
C GLN A 33 -13.23 -17.60 8.92
N GLU A 34 -12.23 -16.96 9.53
CA GLU A 34 -11.28 -17.58 10.46
C GLU A 34 -11.30 -16.81 11.80
N PRO A 35 -12.26 -17.14 12.69
CA PRO A 35 -12.36 -16.50 14.00
C PRO A 35 -11.07 -16.70 14.81
N GLY A 36 -10.37 -15.61 15.11
CA GLY A 36 -9.08 -15.62 15.83
C GLY A 36 -7.95 -14.92 15.08
N LEU A 37 -8.11 -14.67 13.77
CA LEU A 37 -7.20 -13.81 13.01
C LEU A 37 -7.58 -12.34 13.15
N LEU A 38 -6.58 -11.46 13.22
CA LEU A 38 -6.75 -10.01 13.26
C LEU A 38 -6.26 -9.38 11.95
N PRO A 39 -7.09 -8.57 11.26
CA PRO A 39 -6.70 -7.94 10.01
C PRO A 39 -5.86 -6.71 10.33
N THR A 40 -4.55 -6.81 10.16
CA THR A 40 -3.59 -5.76 10.54
C THR A 40 -3.67 -4.50 9.68
N GLY A 41 -4.43 -4.50 8.58
CA GLY A 41 -4.33 -3.50 7.51
C GLY A 41 -3.01 -3.49 6.74
N PHE A 42 -1.98 -4.18 7.23
CA PHE A 42 -0.66 -4.26 6.61
C PHE A 42 -0.51 -5.53 5.78
N VAL A 43 -0.39 -5.32 4.48
CA VAL A 43 -0.33 -6.35 3.43
C VAL A 43 1.07 -6.45 2.80
N GLN A 44 1.96 -5.50 3.12
CA GLN A 44 3.37 -5.51 2.72
C GLN A 44 4.28 -5.36 3.94
N TYR A 45 5.46 -5.98 3.88
CA TYR A 45 6.42 -6.05 4.98
C TYR A 45 6.88 -4.68 5.50
N ASP A 46 6.96 -3.67 4.63
CA ASP A 46 7.45 -2.33 4.99
C ASP A 46 6.38 -1.43 5.63
N GLN A 47 5.10 -1.82 5.58
CA GLN A 47 4.02 -0.96 6.07
C GLN A 47 4.02 -0.79 7.60
N PRO A 48 4.22 -1.85 8.42
CA PRO A 48 4.46 -1.69 9.85
C PRO A 48 5.67 -0.80 10.15
N TYR A 49 6.71 -0.88 9.33
CA TYR A 49 7.91 -0.04 9.45
C TYR A 49 7.57 1.45 9.25
N TYR A 50 6.73 1.80 8.27
CA TYR A 50 6.27 3.18 8.10
C TYR A 50 5.48 3.69 9.31
N MET A 51 4.64 2.85 9.93
CA MET A 51 3.91 3.26 11.14
C MET A 51 4.82 3.34 12.37
N ALA A 52 5.86 2.51 12.48
CA ALA A 52 6.89 2.66 13.51
C ALA A 52 7.62 4.01 13.37
N ASN A 53 7.97 4.39 12.14
CA ASN A 53 8.54 5.71 11.83
C ASN A 53 7.55 6.84 12.15
N ALA A 54 6.26 6.65 11.86
CA ALA A 54 5.22 7.65 12.15
C ALA A 54 5.12 7.93 13.65
N ARG A 55 5.25 6.90 14.49
CA ARG A 55 5.24 7.05 15.95
C ARG A 55 6.44 7.84 16.48
N GLN A 56 7.59 7.82 15.79
CA GLN A 56 8.75 8.60 16.22
C GLN A 56 8.53 10.12 16.18
N TYR A 57 7.62 10.61 15.33
CA TYR A 57 7.20 12.02 15.34
C TYR A 57 6.37 12.42 16.56
N VAL A 58 5.94 11.46 17.38
CA VAL A 58 5.02 11.67 18.50
C VAL A 58 5.64 11.24 19.82
N ASP A 59 6.15 10.01 19.87
CA ASP A 59 6.61 9.32 21.07
C ASP A 59 8.15 9.15 21.12
N GLY A 60 8.86 9.50 20.04
CA GLY A 60 10.29 9.19 19.87
C GLY A 60 11.21 10.41 19.84
N SER A 61 12.49 10.18 19.52
CA SER A 61 13.47 11.25 19.33
C SER A 61 13.15 12.02 18.06
N THR A 62 12.66 13.25 18.24
CA THR A 62 12.23 14.15 17.17
C THR A 62 12.55 15.59 17.53
N ASP A 63 12.94 16.39 16.54
CA ASP A 63 13.07 17.84 16.66
C ASP A 63 11.78 18.57 16.21
N GLY A 64 10.69 17.83 16.00
CA GLY A 64 9.39 18.30 15.50
C GLY A 64 9.26 18.30 13.97
N LEU A 65 10.36 18.37 13.22
CA LEU A 65 10.36 18.29 11.75
C LEU A 65 10.93 16.96 11.26
N ARG A 66 11.92 16.41 11.95
CA ARG A 66 12.64 15.18 11.65
C ARG A 66 12.46 14.19 12.78
N TYR A 67 12.70 12.93 12.49
CA TYR A 67 12.65 11.85 13.47
C TYR A 67 13.90 10.98 13.35
N ALA A 68 14.23 10.31 14.45
CA ALA A 68 15.32 9.35 14.50
C ALA A 68 14.85 7.95 14.11
N SER A 69 15.78 7.06 13.76
CA SER A 69 15.41 5.68 13.43
C SER A 69 14.81 4.96 14.65
N PRO A 70 13.61 4.35 14.55
CA PRO A 70 13.02 3.58 15.65
C PRO A 70 13.78 2.30 15.98
N PHE A 71 14.77 1.92 15.16
CA PHE A 71 15.61 0.74 15.35
C PHE A 71 17.05 1.10 15.70
N SER A 72 17.31 2.35 16.10
CA SER A 72 18.62 2.73 16.62
C SER A 72 18.92 2.00 17.93
N ALA A 73 20.16 1.56 18.10
CA ALA A 73 20.65 1.03 19.38
C ALA A 73 21.13 2.13 20.34
N GLN A 74 21.19 3.39 19.88
CA GLN A 74 21.56 4.55 20.70
C GLN A 74 20.36 4.99 21.53
N GLU A 75 20.60 5.44 22.76
CA GLU A 75 19.54 5.90 23.68
C GLU A 75 18.89 7.22 23.21
N ASP A 76 19.66 8.14 22.62
CA ASP A 76 19.15 9.38 22.03
C ASP A 76 19.74 9.60 20.64
N PRO A 77 19.19 8.92 19.62
CA PRO A 77 19.69 9.03 18.25
C PRO A 77 19.31 10.35 17.60
N ASP A 78 20.20 10.87 16.76
CA ASP A 78 19.97 12.10 16.01
C ASP A 78 18.76 12.00 15.06
N ALA A 79 17.91 13.04 15.08
CA ALA A 79 16.76 13.17 14.19
C ALA A 79 17.19 13.59 12.78
N ILE A 80 17.43 12.61 11.91
CA ILE A 80 17.94 12.84 10.54
C ILE A 80 16.91 12.62 9.44
N TYR A 81 15.81 11.90 9.70
CA TYR A 81 14.85 11.52 8.67
C TYR A 81 13.69 12.52 8.57
N PHE A 82 13.35 12.92 7.35
CA PHE A 82 12.17 13.74 7.05
C PHE A 82 11.28 13.04 6.02
N GLN A 83 10.04 12.77 6.41
CA GLN A 83 9.05 12.08 5.56
C GLN A 83 7.67 12.69 5.82
N PRO A 84 7.20 13.63 4.99
CA PRO A 84 5.94 14.34 5.22
C PRO A 84 4.71 13.43 5.39
N GLN A 85 4.63 12.35 4.59
CA GLN A 85 3.55 11.36 4.71
C GLN A 85 3.53 10.68 6.09
N THR A 86 4.71 10.38 6.61
CA THR A 86 4.92 9.66 7.88
C THR A 86 4.62 10.59 9.05
N ALA A 87 5.01 11.86 8.96
CA ALA A 87 4.64 12.89 9.91
C ALA A 87 3.11 13.08 9.98
N PHE A 88 2.45 13.18 8.83
CA PHE A 88 0.99 13.29 8.75
C PHE A 88 0.29 12.09 9.40
N LEU A 89 0.73 10.87 9.11
CA LEU A 89 0.18 9.66 9.72
C LEU A 89 0.41 9.62 11.23
N GLY A 90 1.58 10.04 11.71
CA GLY A 90 1.89 10.12 13.14
C GLY A 90 0.96 11.09 13.87
N TRP A 91 0.73 12.27 13.30
CA TRP A 91 -0.18 13.26 13.87
C TRP A 91 -1.63 12.79 13.84
N LEU A 92 -2.07 12.20 12.73
CA LEU A 92 -3.41 11.65 12.60
C LEU A 92 -3.65 10.54 13.64
N TRP A 93 -2.65 9.68 13.84
CA TRP A 93 -2.68 8.65 14.88
C TRP A 93 -2.76 9.26 16.29
N LYS A 94 -1.94 10.27 16.60
CA LYS A 94 -1.98 10.97 17.89
C LYS A 94 -3.34 11.57 18.21
N ILE A 95 -4.00 12.16 17.20
CA ILE A 95 -5.30 12.84 17.38
C ILE A 95 -6.45 11.82 17.48
N THR A 96 -6.42 10.77 16.66
CA THR A 96 -7.55 9.83 16.56
C THR A 96 -7.45 8.64 17.50
N GLY A 97 -6.25 8.23 17.89
CA GLY A 97 -6.00 6.98 18.62
C GLY A 97 -6.44 5.71 17.86
N ALA A 98 -6.71 5.82 16.56
CA ALA A 98 -7.23 4.73 15.75
C ALA A 98 -6.16 3.66 15.45
N ASP A 99 -6.61 2.48 15.01
CA ASP A 99 -5.72 1.40 14.59
C ASP A 99 -4.75 1.88 13.47
N PRO A 100 -3.42 1.68 13.63
CA PRO A 100 -2.43 2.10 12.63
C PRO A 100 -2.66 1.54 11.24
N GLY A 101 -3.14 0.29 11.15
CA GLY A 101 -3.47 -0.36 9.89
C GLY A 101 -4.61 0.34 9.18
N VAL A 102 -5.70 0.60 9.90
CA VAL A 102 -6.86 1.33 9.36
C VAL A 102 -6.46 2.73 8.89
N LEU A 103 -5.66 3.47 9.67
CA LEU A 103 -5.17 4.79 9.26
C LEU A 103 -4.35 4.74 7.97
N PHE A 104 -3.45 3.77 7.87
CA PHE A 104 -2.62 3.57 6.68
C PHE A 104 -3.46 3.22 5.45
N VAL A 105 -4.45 2.33 5.60
CA VAL A 105 -5.36 1.95 4.51
C VAL A 105 -6.23 3.13 4.07
N LEU A 106 -6.80 3.90 5.00
CA LEU A 106 -7.60 5.08 4.68
C LEU A 106 -6.78 6.14 3.93
N PHE A 107 -5.55 6.38 4.39
CA PHE A 107 -4.62 7.25 3.68
C PHE A 107 -4.35 6.72 2.26
N GLY A 108 -4.08 5.43 2.12
CA GLY A 108 -3.90 4.76 0.84
C GLY A 108 -5.12 4.86 -0.08
N VAL A 109 -6.34 4.76 0.44
CA VAL A 109 -7.58 4.93 -0.34
C VAL A 109 -7.69 6.35 -0.88
N VAL A 110 -7.50 7.36 -0.05
CA VAL A 110 -7.59 8.77 -0.46
C VAL A 110 -6.54 9.08 -1.54
N PHE A 111 -5.27 8.79 -1.26
CA PHE A 111 -4.18 9.10 -2.19
C PHE A 111 -4.19 8.17 -3.42
N GLY A 112 -4.67 6.94 -3.29
CA GLY A 112 -4.87 6.01 -4.40
C GLY A 112 -5.91 6.53 -5.40
N LEU A 113 -7.06 7.01 -4.93
CA LEU A 113 -8.08 7.62 -5.79
C LEU A 113 -7.55 8.91 -6.48
N LEU A 114 -6.81 9.73 -5.74
CA LEU A 114 -6.15 10.93 -6.31
C LEU A 114 -5.09 10.56 -7.36
N CYS A 115 -4.33 9.49 -7.13
CA CYS A 115 -3.35 8.97 -8.07
C CYS A 115 -4.03 8.52 -9.37
N VAL A 116 -5.05 7.67 -9.28
CA VAL A 116 -5.85 7.23 -10.44
C VAL A 116 -6.42 8.43 -11.20
N ARG A 117 -6.98 9.42 -10.49
CA ARG A 117 -7.49 10.65 -11.10
C ARG A 117 -6.41 11.42 -11.85
N SER A 118 -5.20 11.47 -11.32
CA SER A 118 -4.04 12.14 -11.91
C SER A 118 -3.51 11.40 -13.14
N CYS A 119 -3.44 10.07 -13.07
CA CYS A 119 -3.10 9.20 -14.22
C CYS A 119 -4.07 9.41 -15.39
N LEU A 120 -5.38 9.53 -15.12
CA LEU A 120 -6.35 9.83 -16.18
C LEU A 120 -6.11 11.21 -16.81
N ARG A 121 -5.75 12.24 -16.03
CA ARG A 121 -5.39 13.55 -16.59
C ARG A 121 -4.14 13.48 -17.45
N LEU A 122 -3.15 12.70 -17.02
CA LEU A 122 -1.94 12.50 -17.78
C LEU A 122 -2.24 11.83 -19.13
N LEU A 123 -3.07 10.78 -19.13
CA LEU A 123 -3.51 10.11 -20.36
C LEU A 123 -4.32 11.05 -21.28
N GLU A 124 -5.13 11.94 -20.72
CA GLU A 124 -5.85 12.96 -21.49
C GLU A 124 -4.89 13.92 -22.22
N HIS A 125 -3.74 14.23 -21.60
CA HIS A 125 -2.73 15.11 -22.17
C HIS A 125 -1.87 14.43 -23.24
N VAL A 126 -1.60 13.13 -23.07
CA VAL A 126 -0.74 12.37 -23.99
C VAL A 126 -1.51 11.85 -25.22
N LEU A 127 -2.78 11.43 -25.05
CA LEU A 127 -3.54 10.83 -26.14
C LEU A 127 -4.23 11.90 -27.03
N PRO A 128 -4.24 11.74 -28.36
CA PRO A 128 -4.99 12.60 -29.28
C PRO A 128 -6.49 12.61 -28.98
N SER A 129 -7.15 13.78 -29.08
CA SER A 129 -8.56 13.98 -28.70
C SER A 129 -9.54 13.01 -29.36
N ASN A 130 -9.20 12.48 -30.54
CA ASN A 130 -10.03 11.59 -31.36
C ASN A 130 -9.79 10.08 -31.11
N THR A 131 -9.03 9.67 -30.10
CA THR A 131 -8.79 8.25 -29.85
C THR A 131 -10.02 7.56 -29.23
N SER A 132 -10.67 6.67 -29.98
CA SER A 132 -11.88 5.93 -29.54
C SER A 132 -11.62 4.91 -28.42
N TRP A 133 -10.39 4.37 -28.32
CA TRP A 133 -10.03 3.31 -27.37
C TRP A 133 -9.46 3.81 -26.03
N ARG A 134 -9.65 5.09 -25.71
CA ARG A 134 -9.09 5.74 -24.50
C ARG A 134 -9.43 5.02 -23.21
N SER A 135 -10.67 4.57 -23.03
CA SER A 135 -11.10 3.88 -21.81
C SER A 135 -10.39 2.53 -21.64
N LEU A 136 -10.22 1.80 -22.74
CA LEU A 136 -9.46 0.54 -22.74
C LEU A 136 -7.99 0.79 -22.39
N ILE A 137 -7.36 1.81 -23.00
CA ILE A 137 -5.99 2.19 -22.67
C ILE A 137 -5.87 2.57 -21.20
N ALA A 138 -6.82 3.31 -20.63
CA ALA A 138 -6.82 3.66 -19.21
C ALA A 138 -6.91 2.44 -18.30
N VAL A 139 -7.77 1.48 -18.63
CA VAL A 139 -7.86 0.19 -17.92
C VAL A 139 -6.54 -0.55 -18.03
N LEU A 140 -5.99 -0.74 -19.23
CA LEU A 140 -4.71 -1.43 -19.44
C LEU A 140 -3.54 -0.72 -18.74
N PHE A 141 -3.56 0.61 -18.67
CA PHE A 141 -2.51 1.40 -18.03
C PHE A 141 -2.54 1.24 -16.50
N LEU A 142 -3.73 1.32 -15.89
CA LEU A 142 -3.88 1.26 -14.42
C LEU A 142 -3.97 -0.17 -13.89
N TRP A 143 -4.55 -1.08 -14.65
CA TRP A 143 -4.71 -2.50 -14.30
C TRP A 143 -3.66 -3.38 -14.96
N GLY A 144 -2.68 -2.83 -15.69
CA GLY A 144 -1.65 -3.60 -16.40
C GLY A 144 -0.85 -4.52 -15.48
N GLY A 145 -0.60 -4.12 -14.23
CA GLY A 145 -0.06 -5.01 -13.21
C GLY A 145 -1.01 -6.15 -12.81
N GLY A 146 -2.32 -5.92 -12.83
CA GLY A 146 -3.36 -6.92 -12.61
C GLY A 146 -3.53 -7.92 -13.76
N LEU A 147 -3.31 -7.51 -15.01
CA LEU A 147 -3.24 -8.42 -16.17
C LEU A 147 -2.02 -9.36 -16.07
N LEU A 148 -0.86 -8.84 -15.65
CA LEU A 148 0.30 -9.67 -15.33
C LEU A 148 -0.01 -10.63 -14.17
N PHE A 149 -0.71 -10.18 -13.13
CA PHE A 149 -1.18 -11.05 -12.04
C PHE A 149 -2.13 -12.15 -12.54
N LEU A 150 -3.10 -11.84 -13.40
CA LEU A 150 -4.01 -12.84 -14.00
C LEU A 150 -3.26 -13.84 -14.89
N VAL A 151 -2.26 -13.37 -15.64
CA VAL A 151 -1.35 -14.26 -16.39
C VAL A 151 -0.54 -15.14 -15.43
N SER A 152 -0.03 -14.61 -14.32
CA SER A 152 0.71 -15.40 -13.31
C SER A 152 -0.18 -16.42 -12.58
N CYS A 153 -1.44 -16.09 -12.28
CA CYS A 153 -2.44 -17.02 -11.76
C CYS A 153 -2.80 -18.11 -12.78
N GLY A 154 -3.01 -17.72 -14.05
CA GLY A 154 -3.29 -18.66 -15.14
C GLY A 154 -2.11 -19.59 -15.47
N SER A 155 -0.88 -19.14 -15.21
CA SER A 155 0.35 -19.91 -15.44
C SER A 155 0.69 -20.86 -14.28
N GLY A 156 -0.15 -20.96 -13.24
CA GLY A 156 0.07 -21.82 -12.06
C GLY A 156 1.37 -21.52 -11.28
N SER A 157 2.02 -20.39 -11.56
CA SER A 157 3.37 -20.08 -11.07
C SER A 157 3.37 -19.29 -9.75
N PHE A 158 2.20 -18.79 -9.35
CA PHE A 158 2.03 -17.96 -8.16
C PHE A 158 2.17 -18.74 -6.83
N TRP A 159 1.92 -20.05 -6.84
CA TRP A 159 1.89 -20.88 -5.62
C TRP A 159 3.12 -21.76 -5.40
N ARG A 160 4.19 -21.65 -6.20
CA ARG A 160 5.42 -22.40 -5.88
C ARG A 160 6.03 -21.81 -4.61
N PRO A 161 5.93 -22.48 -3.45
CA PRO A 161 6.56 -21.97 -2.26
C PRO A 161 8.06 -22.09 -2.50
N LEU A 162 8.77 -20.98 -2.37
CA LEU A 162 10.21 -21.00 -2.15
C LEU A 162 10.45 -21.62 -0.76
N LEU A 163 10.27 -22.92 -0.64
CA LEU A 163 10.84 -23.67 0.46
C LEU A 163 12.34 -23.63 0.24
N PRO A 164 13.13 -23.00 1.13
CA PRO A 164 14.57 -23.19 1.08
C PRO A 164 14.82 -24.68 1.26
N HIS A 165 15.61 -25.25 0.34
CA HIS A 165 16.25 -26.54 0.55
C HIS A 165 17.09 -26.45 1.82
N CYS A 166 16.50 -26.85 2.97
CA CYS A 166 17.23 -27.15 4.17
C CYS A 166 18.15 -28.35 3.88
N SER A 167 19.34 -28.08 3.37
CA SER A 167 20.44 -29.03 3.38
C SER A 167 20.77 -29.31 4.85
N ARG A 168 20.44 -30.53 5.30
CA ARG A 168 20.89 -31.06 6.60
C ARG A 168 22.41 -30.89 6.70
N SER A 169 22.88 -30.09 7.66
CA SER A 169 24.28 -30.10 8.06
C SER A 169 24.60 -31.42 8.75
N PRO A 170 25.70 -32.11 8.41
CA PRO A 170 26.09 -33.34 9.08
C PRO A 170 26.51 -33.06 10.52
N THR A 171 26.03 -33.94 11.41
CA THR A 171 26.33 -34.05 12.83
C THR A 171 27.84 -33.95 13.12
N ARG A 172 28.26 -32.99 13.95
CA ARG A 172 29.56 -33.05 14.64
C ARG A 172 29.47 -34.10 15.75
N SER A 173 30.37 -35.08 15.71
CA SER A 173 30.57 -36.06 16.79
C SER A 173 31.13 -35.35 18.03
N PRO A 174 30.72 -35.74 19.25
CA PRO A 174 31.36 -35.28 20.47
C PRO A 174 32.72 -35.96 20.64
N ALA A 175 33.67 -35.22 21.19
CA ALA A 175 34.89 -35.74 21.81
C ALA A 175 34.61 -36.08 23.27
#